data_AF-A0A662VDB1-F1
#
_entry.id   AF-A0A662VDB1-F1
#
_cell.length_a   1.000
_cell.length_b   1.000
_cell.length_c   1.000
_cell.angle_alpha   90.00
_cell.angle_beta   90.00
_cell.angle_gamma   90.00
#
_symmetry.space_group_name_H-M   'P 1'
#
loop_
_entity.id
_entity.type
_entity.pdbx_description
1 polymer ?
#
loop_
_entity_poly.entity_id
_entity_poly.type
_entity_poly.pdbx_seq_one_letter_code
_entity_poly.pdbx_strand_id
1 'polypeptide(L)'
;MSDFRDLLDYARKITNDTLAEVFDEVMYEAESISDKLVALPYISKDYTLRGGKRLRAFLIMIGYWSKEWRHKDLDKLRYLMAGIEFLQSYFLVHDDIMDKDELRRGGPTVHVWFEKKCIEEKLLGDCKHY
;
A
#
# COMPACT_ATOMS: atom_id res chain seq x y z
N MET A 1 17.15 18.37 -19.57
CA MET A 1 15.98 17.47 -19.50
C MET A 1 16.10 16.76 -18.17
N SER A 2 15.15 16.92 -17.25
CA SER A 2 15.08 16.01 -16.10
C SER A 2 15.00 14.59 -16.66
N ASP A 3 15.86 13.67 -16.20
CA ASP A 3 15.82 12.30 -16.67
C ASP A 3 14.46 11.69 -16.25
N PHE A 4 13.89 10.80 -17.08
CA PHE A 4 12.69 10.05 -16.75
C PHE A 4 12.80 9.41 -15.35
N ARG A 5 14.01 8.97 -15.00
CA ARG A 5 14.34 8.39 -13.70
C ARG A 5 14.10 9.38 -12.55
N ASP A 6 14.55 10.62 -12.69
CA ASP A 6 14.37 11.65 -11.65
C ASP A 6 12.89 11.90 -11.37
N LEU A 7 12.07 11.99 -12.42
CA LEU A 7 10.63 12.18 -12.27
C LEU A 7 9.93 10.96 -11.68
N LEU A 8 10.35 9.76 -12.06
CA LEU A 8 9.82 8.53 -11.48
C LEU A 8 10.16 8.42 -10.00
N ASP A 9 11.41 8.72 -9.61
CA ASP A 9 11.83 8.69 -8.22
C ASP A 9 11.16 9.79 -7.38
N TYR A 10 10.92 10.97 -7.98
CA TYR A 10 10.11 12.02 -7.36
C TYR A 10 8.67 11.55 -7.08
N ALA A 11 8.00 10.95 -8.08
CA ALA A 11 6.66 10.39 -7.90
C ALA A 11 6.65 9.29 -6.83
N ARG A 12 7.62 8.37 -6.87
CA ARG A 12 7.76 7.28 -5.90
C ARG A 12 7.90 7.81 -4.48
N LYS A 13 8.75 8.83 -4.27
CA LYS A 13 8.94 9.44 -2.96
C LYS A 13 7.64 10.01 -2.43
N ILE A 14 6.97 10.89 -3.18
CA ILE A 14 5.72 11.52 -2.75
C ILE A 14 4.64 10.48 -2.44
N THR A 15 4.50 9.48 -3.31
CA THR A 15 3.51 8.43 -3.13
C THR A 15 3.81 7.58 -1.90
N ASN A 16 5.05 7.15 -1.70
CA ASN A 16 5.41 6.36 -0.53
C ASN A 16 5.25 7.16 0.77
N ASP A 17 5.66 8.43 0.79
CA ASP A 17 5.52 9.30 1.95
C ASP A 17 4.03 9.49 2.30
N THR A 18 3.18 9.72 1.29
CA THR A 18 1.73 9.89 1.48
C THR A 18 1.05 8.59 1.90
N LEU A 19 1.43 7.45 1.32
CA LEU A 19 0.93 6.14 1.75
C LEU A 19 1.31 5.88 3.22
N ALA A 20 2.55 6.18 3.60
CA ALA A 20 3.02 5.99 4.97
C ALA A 20 2.23 6.85 5.96
N GLU A 21 2.02 8.14 5.65
CA GLU A 21 1.20 9.07 6.42
C GLU A 21 -0.22 8.53 6.64
N VAL A 22 -0.91 8.13 5.58
CA VAL A 22 -2.27 7.58 5.67
C VAL A 22 -2.29 6.29 6.51
N PHE A 23 -1.30 5.41 6.36
CA PHE A 23 -1.22 4.21 7.20
C PHE A 23 -0.94 4.54 8.67
N ASP A 24 -0.13 5.56 8.96
CA ASP A 24 0.14 5.99 10.33
C ASP A 24 -1.11 6.55 11.01
N GLU A 25 -1.93 7.31 10.27
CA GLU A 25 -3.25 7.75 10.74
C GLU A 25 -4.17 6.55 11.04
N VAL A 26 -4.29 5.60 10.12
CA VAL A 26 -5.14 4.41 10.31
C VAL A 26 -4.63 3.52 11.44
N MET A 27 -3.31 3.40 11.62
CA MET A 27 -2.71 2.68 12.75
C MET A 27 -3.11 3.32 14.08
N TYR A 28 -3.02 4.64 14.19
CA TYR A 28 -3.42 5.39 15.38
C TYR A 28 -4.92 5.22 15.69
N GLU A 29 -5.77 5.32 14.67
CA GLU A 29 -7.20 5.07 14.83
C GLU A 29 -7.50 3.64 15.29
N ALA A 30 -6.84 2.64 14.70
CA ALA A 30 -7.02 1.24 15.09
C ALA A 30 -6.61 0.97 16.54
N GLU A 31 -5.48 1.54 16.98
CA GLU A 31 -4.99 1.43 18.38
C GLU A 31 -5.98 2.06 19.36
N SER A 32 -6.62 3.18 19.00
CA SER A 32 -7.63 3.84 19.84
C SER A 32 -8.91 3.00 20.04
N ILE A 33 -9.15 2.02 19.17
CA ILE A 33 -10.32 1.13 19.22
C ILE A 33 -9.97 -0.18 19.92
N SER A 34 -8.88 -0.84 19.52
CA SER A 34 -8.39 -2.08 20.13
C SER A 34 -7.00 -2.46 19.63
N ASP A 35 -6.14 -2.89 20.56
CA ASP A 35 -4.82 -3.48 20.25
C ASP A 35 -4.87 -4.60 19.21
N LYS A 36 -5.99 -5.35 19.12
CA LYS A 36 -6.16 -6.44 18.16
C LYS A 36 -6.32 -5.94 16.72
N LEU A 37 -6.87 -4.73 16.53
CA LEU A 37 -7.12 -4.18 15.21
C LEU A 37 -5.85 -3.67 14.53
N VAL A 38 -4.82 -3.32 15.31
CA VAL A 38 -3.53 -2.79 14.82
C VAL A 38 -2.84 -3.73 13.82
N ALA A 39 -3.10 -5.04 13.92
CA ALA A 39 -2.57 -6.02 12.99
C ALA A 39 -2.97 -5.76 11.52
N LEU A 40 -4.19 -5.28 11.27
CA LEU A 40 -4.74 -5.04 9.94
C LEU A 40 -4.01 -3.92 9.18
N PRO A 41 -3.90 -2.68 9.71
CA PRO A 41 -3.12 -1.63 9.06
C PRO A 41 -1.63 -1.94 9.08
N TYR A 42 -1.10 -2.66 10.07
CA TYR A 42 0.32 -3.06 10.09
C TYR A 42 0.69 -3.90 8.86
N ILE A 43 -0.02 -5.02 8.63
CA ILE A 43 0.32 -5.89 7.51
C ILE A 43 -0.01 -5.23 6.16
N SER A 44 -1.07 -4.42 6.11
CA SER A 44 -1.43 -3.65 4.92
C SER A 44 -0.36 -2.61 4.56
N LYS A 45 0.20 -1.92 5.57
CA LYS A 45 1.30 -0.95 5.43
C LYS A 45 2.55 -1.64 4.91
N ASP A 46 2.95 -2.72 5.57
CA ASP A 46 4.13 -3.52 5.18
C ASP A 46 3.96 -4.03 3.74
N TYR A 47 2.85 -4.69 3.42
CA TYR A 47 2.56 -5.19 2.06
C TYR A 47 2.60 -4.09 1.00
N THR A 48 2.00 -2.93 1.28
CA THR A 48 1.91 -1.84 0.32
C THR A 48 3.26 -1.14 0.13
N LEU A 49 4.04 -0.93 1.20
CA LEU A 49 5.29 -0.15 1.18
C LEU A 49 6.56 -0.97 0.86
N ARG A 50 6.55 -2.31 1.00
CA ARG A 50 7.70 -3.19 0.71
C ARG A 50 8.23 -3.12 -0.72
N GLY A 51 7.50 -2.52 -1.66
CA GLY A 51 8.05 -2.23 -2.97
C GLY A 51 7.03 -1.68 -3.96
N GLY A 52 7.30 -1.94 -5.24
CA GLY A 52 6.47 -1.45 -6.35
C GLY A 52 7.12 -0.29 -7.08
N LYS A 53 6.95 -0.28 -8.40
CA LYS A 53 7.52 0.74 -9.28
C LYS A 53 6.77 2.07 -9.21
N ARG A 54 5.59 2.10 -8.58
CA ARG A 54 4.65 3.24 -8.53
C ARG A 54 4.35 3.85 -9.90
N LEU A 55 4.31 3.00 -10.93
CA LEU A 55 4.07 3.46 -12.30
C LEU A 55 2.68 4.08 -12.45
N ARG A 56 1.65 3.59 -11.73
CA ARG A 56 0.30 4.15 -11.81
C ARG A 56 0.26 5.55 -11.22
N ALA A 57 0.83 5.72 -10.04
CA ALA A 57 1.00 7.04 -9.43
C ALA A 57 1.82 8.00 -10.32
N PHE A 58 2.92 7.52 -10.91
CA PHE A 58 3.72 8.30 -11.86
C PHE A 58 2.90 8.73 -13.09
N LEU A 59 2.12 7.82 -13.69
CA LEU A 59 1.24 8.13 -14.83
C LEU A 59 0.18 9.18 -14.47
N ILE A 60 -0.38 9.13 -13.26
CA ILE A 60 -1.28 10.17 -12.74
C ILE A 60 -0.56 11.52 -12.65
N MET A 61 0.64 11.55 -12.07
CA MET A 61 1.41 12.78 -11.91
C MET A 61 1.74 13.45 -13.25
N ILE A 62 2.24 12.69 -14.23
CA ILE A 62 2.56 13.24 -15.56
C ILE A 62 1.30 13.67 -16.32
N GLY A 63 0.19 12.94 -16.17
CA GLY A 63 -1.10 13.30 -16.77
C GLY A 63 -1.61 14.62 -16.20
N TYR A 64 -1.56 14.75 -14.87
CA TYR A 64 -1.94 15.97 -14.17
C TYR A 64 -1.05 17.17 -14.51
N TRP A 65 0.26 16.97 -14.74
CA TRP A 65 1.18 18.04 -15.14
C TRP A 65 1.20 18.35 -16.64
N SER A 66 0.39 17.67 -17.45
CA SER A 66 0.31 17.93 -18.89
C SER A 66 -0.22 19.35 -19.18
N LYS A 67 0.14 19.92 -20.35
CA LYS A 67 0.03 21.37 -20.66
C LYS A 67 -1.35 22.00 -20.47
N GLU A 68 -2.43 21.22 -20.55
CA GLU A 68 -3.81 21.69 -20.39
C GLU A 68 -4.22 21.82 -18.92
N TRP A 69 -3.58 21.06 -18.03
CA TRP A 69 -3.90 20.93 -16.61
C TRP A 69 -2.84 21.65 -15.76
N ARG A 70 -2.58 22.94 -16.03
CA ARG A 70 -1.54 23.78 -15.38
C ARG A 70 -1.63 23.92 -13.84
N HIS A 71 -2.46 23.13 -13.18
CA HIS A 71 -2.58 23.08 -11.74
C HIS A 71 -1.37 22.32 -11.17
N LYS A 72 -0.75 22.92 -10.15
CA LYS A 72 0.41 22.36 -9.43
C LYS A 72 0.06 22.13 -7.96
N ASP A 73 -1.21 21.86 -7.67
CA ASP A 73 -1.67 21.56 -6.32
C ASP A 73 -1.18 20.15 -5.95
N LEU A 74 0.03 20.10 -5.38
CA LEU A 74 0.67 18.86 -4.98
C LEU A 74 -0.10 18.18 -3.84
N ASP A 75 -0.78 18.95 -3.00
CA ASP A 75 -1.52 18.45 -1.85
C ASP A 75 -2.68 17.58 -2.29
N LYS A 76 -3.41 17.96 -3.34
CA LYS A 76 -4.47 17.10 -3.90
C LYS A 76 -3.89 15.95 -4.72
N LEU A 77 -2.85 16.22 -5.49
CA LEU A 77 -2.26 15.22 -6.38
C LEU A 77 -1.68 14.02 -5.60
N ARG A 78 -1.02 14.26 -4.47
CA ARG A 78 -0.40 13.20 -3.67
C ARG A 78 -1.42 12.17 -3.16
N TYR A 79 -2.61 12.62 -2.74
CA TYR A 79 -3.67 11.72 -2.30
C TYR A 79 -4.28 10.92 -3.46
N LEU A 80 -4.42 11.52 -4.64
CA LEU A 80 -4.87 10.79 -5.83
C LEU A 80 -3.86 9.71 -6.24
N MET A 81 -2.56 10.03 -6.18
CA MET A 81 -1.46 9.10 -6.41
C MET A 81 -1.43 7.95 -5.38
N ALA A 82 -1.67 8.25 -4.10
CA ALA A 82 -1.77 7.24 -3.06
C ALA A 82 -3.03 6.35 -3.26
N GLY A 83 -4.17 6.96 -3.57
CA GLY A 83 -5.45 6.28 -3.79
C GLY A 83 -5.38 5.19 -4.86
N ILE A 84 -4.72 5.46 -5.99
CA ILE A 84 -4.58 4.44 -7.04
C ILE A 84 -3.67 3.28 -6.62
N GLU A 85 -2.66 3.53 -5.78
CA GLU A 85 -1.75 2.49 -5.27
C GLU A 85 -2.39 1.69 -4.12
N PHE A 86 -3.30 2.28 -3.34
CA PHE A 86 -4.18 1.53 -2.44
C PHE A 86 -5.07 0.57 -3.22
N LEU A 87 -5.73 1.06 -4.28
CA LEU A 87 -6.56 0.20 -5.14
C LEU A 87 -5.74 -0.93 -5.77
N GLN A 88 -4.52 -0.64 -6.21
CA GLN A 88 -3.62 -1.68 -6.71
C GLN A 88 -3.26 -2.70 -5.62
N SER A 89 -3.02 -2.25 -4.39
CA SER A 89 -2.68 -3.14 -3.28
C SER A 89 -3.85 -4.03 -2.92
N TYR A 90 -5.08 -3.48 -2.90
CA TYR A 90 -6.33 -4.25 -2.78
C TYR A 90 -6.41 -5.36 -3.82
N PHE A 91 -6.21 -5.05 -5.10
CA PHE A 91 -6.26 -6.08 -6.15
C PHE A 91 -5.22 -7.17 -5.95
N LEU A 92 -3.98 -6.81 -5.59
CA LEU A 92 -2.92 -7.80 -5.37
C LEU A 92 -3.18 -8.69 -4.15
N VAL A 93 -3.76 -8.15 -3.08
CA VAL A 93 -4.11 -8.97 -1.91
C VAL A 93 -5.15 -10.02 -2.28
N HIS A 94 -6.16 -9.64 -3.06
CA HIS A 94 -7.16 -10.60 -3.55
C HIS A 94 -6.55 -11.59 -4.54
N ASP A 95 -5.67 -11.14 -5.44
CA ASP A 95 -4.93 -11.98 -6.38
C ASP A 95 -4.11 -13.05 -5.65
N ASP A 96 -3.36 -12.65 -4.62
CA ASP A 96 -2.55 -13.57 -3.81
C ASP A 96 -3.40 -14.67 -3.17
N ILE A 97 -4.61 -14.34 -2.70
CA ILE A 97 -5.53 -15.31 -2.12
C ILE A 97 -6.08 -16.27 -3.18
N MET A 98 -6.46 -15.74 -4.35
CA MET A 98 -7.01 -16.54 -5.45
C MET A 98 -5.96 -17.51 -6.02
N ASP A 99 -4.73 -17.03 -6.19
CA ASP A 99 -3.63 -17.79 -6.78
C ASP A 99 -2.84 -18.61 -5.75
N LYS A 100 -3.13 -18.41 -4.45
CA LYS A 100 -2.43 -19.04 -3.32
C LYS A 100 -0.93 -18.70 -3.31
N ASP A 101 -0.60 -17.46 -3.67
CA ASP A 101 0.76 -16.96 -3.60
C ASP A 101 1.16 -16.77 -2.13
N GLU A 102 2.25 -17.42 -1.71
CA GLU A 102 2.74 -17.30 -0.34
C GLU A 102 3.62 -16.06 -0.13
N LEU A 103 4.26 -15.58 -1.20
CA LEU A 103 5.24 -14.49 -1.16
C LEU A 103 4.93 -13.42 -2.20
N ARG A 104 5.04 -12.15 -1.79
CA ARG A 104 5.06 -11.01 -2.71
C ARG A 104 6.15 -10.03 -2.35
N ARG A 105 6.96 -9.66 -3.36
CA ARG A 105 8.06 -8.69 -3.24
C ARG A 105 9.03 -9.04 -2.09
N GLY A 106 9.29 -10.34 -1.91
CA GLY A 106 10.22 -10.86 -0.90
C GLY A 106 9.66 -10.99 0.52
N GLY A 107 8.39 -10.64 0.77
CA GLY A 107 7.72 -10.85 2.06
C GLY A 107 6.48 -11.73 1.95
N PRO A 108 5.91 -12.20 3.09
CA PRO A 108 4.67 -12.96 3.08
C PRO A 108 3.50 -12.12 2.55
N THR A 109 2.61 -12.76 1.82
CA THR A 109 1.30 -12.21 1.44
C THR A 109 0.41 -12.06 2.68
N VAL A 110 -0.65 -11.25 2.56
CA VAL A 110 -1.48 -10.88 3.72
C VAL A 110 -2.11 -12.11 4.40
N HIS A 111 -2.65 -13.05 3.61
CA HIS A 111 -3.28 -14.25 4.16
C HIS A 111 -2.25 -15.19 4.84
N VAL A 112 -1.07 -15.38 4.25
CA VAL A 112 0.01 -16.15 4.89
C VAL A 112 0.49 -15.51 6.19
N TRP A 113 0.53 -14.18 6.26
CA TRP A 113 0.88 -13.49 7.50
C TRP A 113 -0.17 -13.71 8.60
N PHE A 114 -1.47 -13.67 8.26
CA PHE A 114 -2.55 -13.97 9.22
C PHE A 114 -2.58 -15.44 9.63
N GLU A 115 -2.34 -16.38 8.73
CA GLU A 115 -2.19 -17.80 9.06
C GLU A 115 -1.10 -17.99 10.13
N LYS A 116 0.08 -17.41 9.91
CA LYS A 116 1.20 -17.48 10.86
C LYS A 116 0.86 -16.84 12.21
N LYS A 117 0.28 -15.65 12.21
CA LYS A 117 -0.14 -14.96 13.44
C LYS A 117 -1.16 -15.79 14.22
N CYS A 118 -2.13 -16.40 13.54
CA CYS A 118 -3.13 -17.28 14.16
C CYS A 118 -2.48 -18.48 14.87
N ILE A 119 -1.49 -19.12 14.23
CA ILE A 119 -0.73 -20.24 14.80
C ILE A 119 0.09 -19.77 16.02
N GLU A 120 0.80 -18.65 15.89
CA GLU A 120 1.66 -18.09 16.95
C GLU A 120 0.87 -17.68 18.19
N GLU A 121 -0.28 -17.04 18.00
CA GLU A 121 -1.17 -16.60 19.08
C GLU A 121 -2.10 -17.70 19.59
N LYS A 122 -2.03 -18.91 19.01
CA LYS A 122 -2.88 -20.07 19.34
C LYS A 122 -4.37 -19.73 19.32
N LEU A 123 -4.79 -18.98 18.30
CA LEU A 123 -6.19 -18.61 18.13
C LEU A 123 -7.04 -19.85 17.80
N LEU A 124 -8.31 -19.81 18.18
CA LEU A 124 -9.26 -20.88 17.89
C LEU A 124 -9.73 -20.76 16.43
N GLY A 125 -9.69 -21.86 15.67
CA GLY A 125 -10.21 -21.92 14.30
C GLY A 125 -9.26 -22.61 13.32
N ASP A 126 -9.67 -22.70 12.06
CA ASP A 126 -8.79 -23.10 10.97
C ASP A 126 -7.96 -21.90 10.52
N CYS A 127 -6.68 -21.85 10.93
CA CYS A 127 -5.79 -20.75 10.59
C CYS A 127 -5.54 -20.61 9.07
N LYS A 128 -5.79 -21.64 8.26
CA LYS A 128 -5.70 -21.54 6.79
C LYS A 128 -6.88 -20.79 6.17
N HIS A 129 -7.97 -20.68 6.91
CA HIS A 129 -9.19 -20.00 6.47
C HIS A 129 -9.32 -18.58 7.06
N TYR A 130 -8.36 -18.17 7.88
CA TYR A 130 -8.20 -16.80 8.39
C TYR A 130 -7.49 -15.92 7.37
#